data_AF-A0A0Q4N702-F1
#
_entry.id   AF-A0A0Q4N702-F1
#
_cell.length_a   1.000
_cell.length_b   1.000
_cell.length_c   1.000
_cell.angle_alpha   90.00
_cell.angle_beta   90.00
_cell.angle_gamma   90.00
#
_symmetry.space_group_name_H-M   'P 1'
#
loop_
_entity.id
_entity.type
_entity.pdbx_description
1 polymer ?
#
loop_
_entity_poly.entity_id
_entity_poly.type
_entity_poly.pdbx_seq_one_letter_code
_entity_poly.pdbx_strand_id
1 'polypeptide(L)' 'MRQIPSRQIAVVGTHVVTGQQVFFPSAYYAPGFNRSGIKEAISGRAKTHRGYAWRYATNTERENLEQH' A
#
# COMPACT_ATOMS: atom_id res chain seq x y z
N MET A 1 12.99 -6.89 17.07
CA MET A 1 12.00 -6.33 16.11
C MET A 1 11.21 -7.51 15.55
N ARG A 2 9.90 -7.62 15.81
CA ARG A 2 9.08 -8.71 15.24
C ARG A 2 9.00 -8.49 13.73
N GLN A 3 9.56 -9.39 12.93
CA GLN A 3 9.40 -9.35 11.48
C GLN A 3 7.92 -9.59 11.17
N ILE A 4 7.21 -8.54 10.75
CA ILE A 4 5.85 -8.69 10.25
C ILE A 4 5.97 -9.37 8.88
N PRO A 5 5.37 -10.55 8.68
CA PRO A 5 5.45 -11.24 7.40
C PRO A 5 4.86 -10.37 6.29
N SER A 6 5.57 -10.25 5.16
CA SER A 6 5.25 -9.37 4.03
C SER A 6 3.87 -9.56 3.40
N ARG A 7 3.13 -10.61 3.78
CA ARG A 7 1.74 -10.86 3.35
C ARG A 7 0.71 -9.97 4.05
N GLN A 8 1.01 -9.41 5.23
CA GLN A 8 0.08 -8.62 6.04
C GLN A 8 0.55 -7.16 6.24
N ILE A 9 1.47 -6.67 5.40
CA ILE A 9 1.93 -5.29 5.51
C ILE A 9 0.91 -4.39 4.81
N ALA A 10 0.37 -3.44 5.56
CA ALA A 10 -0.49 -2.39 5.03
C ALA A 10 0.20 -1.60 3.92
N VAL A 11 -0.59 -1.15 2.95
CA VAL A 11 -0.10 -0.41 1.79
C VAL A 11 -0.83 0.92 1.67
N VAL A 12 -0.09 1.91 1.21
CA VAL A 12 -0.58 3.26 0.94
C VAL A 12 -0.41 3.53 -0.55
N GLY A 13 -1.49 3.89 -1.22
CA GLY A 13 -1.49 4.36 -2.60
C GLY A 13 -1.73 5.86 -2.63
N THR A 14 -0.85 6.64 -3.24
CA THR A 14 -1.03 8.08 -3.46
C THR A 14 -1.35 8.34 -4.93
N HIS A 15 -2.52 8.92 -5.21
CA HIS A 15 -2.92 9.25 -6.58
C HIS A 15 -1.98 10.31 -7.14
N VAL A 16 -1.32 10.04 -8.27
CA VAL A 16 -0.26 10.92 -8.79
C VAL A 16 -0.77 12.29 -9.24
N VAL A 17 -2.05 12.40 -9.59
CA VAL A 17 -2.63 13.67 -10.09
C VAL A 17 -3.27 14.48 -8.97
N THR A 18 -4.06 13.84 -8.12
CA THR A 18 -4.86 14.55 -7.09
C THR A 18 -4.20 14.56 -5.73
N GLY A 19 -3.15 13.76 -5.51
CA GLY A 19 -2.54 13.56 -4.20
C GLY A 19 -3.40 12.75 -3.22
N GLN A 20 -4.60 12.31 -3.62
CA GLN A 20 -5.50 11.55 -2.76
C GLN A 20 -4.85 10.22 -2.35
N GLN A 21 -4.86 9.94 -1.06
CA GLN A 21 -4.28 8.73 -0.50
C GLN A 21 -5.37 7.69 -0.23
N VAL A 22 -5.05 6.44 -0.52
CA VAL A 22 -5.85 5.26 -0.18
C VAL A 22 -5.02 4.32 0.67
N PHE A 23 -5.65 3.76 1.70
CA PHE A 23 -4.98 2.91 2.67
C PHE A 23 -5.67 1.55 2.68
N PHE A 24 -4.87 0.48 2.64
CA PHE A 24 -5.38 -0.89 2.74
C PHE A 24 -4.56 -1.70 3.74
N PRO A 25 -5.19 -2.55 4.58
CA PRO A 25 -4.49 -3.41 5.53
C PRO A 25 -3.50 -4.37 4.88
N SER A 26 -3.69 -4.68 3.60
CA SER A 26 -2.74 -5.42 2.77
C SER A 26 -3.05 -5.17 1.30
N ALA A 27 -2.07 -5.35 0.41
CA ALA A 27 -2.28 -5.35 -1.03
C ALA A 27 -3.31 -6.40 -1.50
N TYR A 28 -3.62 -7.40 -0.67
CA TYR A 28 -4.69 -8.38 -0.94
C TYR A 28 -6.10 -7.81 -0.75
N TYR A 29 -6.25 -6.80 0.10
CA TYR A 29 -7.54 -6.18 0.45
C TYR A 29 -7.72 -4.82 -0.22
N ALA A 30 -7.10 -4.61 -1.39
CA ALA A 30 -7.23 -3.41 -2.18
C ALA A 30 -8.26 -3.64 -3.31
N PRO A 31 -9.58 -3.45 -3.06
CA PRO A 31 -10.61 -3.64 -4.08
C PRO A 31 -10.35 -2.71 -5.27
N GLY A 32 -10.47 -3.27 -6.48
CA GLY A 32 -10.16 -2.52 -7.69
C GLY A 32 -8.67 -2.30 -7.91
N PHE A 33 -7.78 -3.06 -7.27
CA PHE A 33 -6.35 -3.05 -7.59
C PHE A 33 -5.78 -4.47 -7.62
N ASN A 34 -5.07 -4.79 -8.71
CA ASN A 34 -4.35 -6.06 -8.78
C ASN A 34 -3.14 -6.06 -7.83
N ARG A 35 -3.08 -7.04 -6.93
CA ARG A 35 -1.96 -7.25 -5.99
C ARG A 35 -0.60 -7.22 -6.67
N SER A 36 -0.45 -7.89 -7.82
CA SER A 36 0.83 -7.94 -8.54
C SER A 36 1.25 -6.54 -8.99
N GLY A 37 0.34 -5.75 -9.54
CA GLY A 37 0.61 -4.37 -9.95
C GLY A 37 0.97 -3.46 -8.76
N ILE A 38 0.30 -3.62 -7.61
CA ILE A 38 0.69 -2.93 -6.37
C ILE A 38 2.13 -3.31 -5.99
N LYS A 39 2.46 -4.61 -5.98
CA LYS A 39 3.80 -5.08 -5.60
C LYS A 39 4.88 -4.65 -6.59
N GLU A 40 4.59 -4.64 -7.89
CA GLU A 40 5.49 -4.13 -8.91
C GLU A 40 5.78 -2.65 -8.71
N ALA A 41 4.73 -1.86 -8.43
CA ALA A 41 4.85 -0.45 -8.11
C ALA A 41 5.69 -0.21 -6.84
N ILE A 42 5.42 -0.95 -5.76
CA ILE A 42 6.23 -0.87 -4.53
C ILE A 42 7.69 -1.26 -4.77
N SER A 43 7.94 -2.27 -5.61
CA SER A 43 9.31 -2.72 -5.93
C SER A 43 10.07 -1.81 -6.90
N GLY A 44 9.41 -0.76 -7.42
CA GLY A 44 9.98 0.12 -8.45
C GLY A 44 10.02 -0.48 -9.86
N ARG A 45 9.52 -1.71 -10.06
CA ARG A 45 9.36 -2.32 -11.39
C ARG A 45 8.29 -1.64 -12.24
N ALA A 46 7.32 -1.02 -11.59
CA ALA A 46 6.38 -0.09 -12.20
C ALA A 46 6.46 1.26 -11.49
N LYS A 47 6.29 2.38 -12.22
CA LYS A 47 6.27 3.72 -11.59
C LYS A 47 5.00 3.96 -10.78
N THR A 48 3.88 3.48 -11.30
CA THR A 48 2.54 3.63 -10.72
C THR A 48 1.68 2.44 -11.13
N HIS A 49 0.62 2.17 -10.37
CA HIS A 49 -0.41 1.20 -10.75
C HIS A 49 -1.78 1.87 -10.63
N ARG A 50 -2.53 1.90 -11.73
CA ARG A 50 -3.85 2.55 -11.85
C ARG A 50 -3.86 4.04 -11.44
N GLY A 51 -2.79 4.77 -11.73
CA GLY A 51 -2.67 6.18 -11.34
C GLY A 51 -2.29 6.41 -9.87
N TYR A 52 -1.91 5.37 -9.13
CA TYR A 52 -1.42 5.49 -7.75
C TYR A 52 0.05 5.06 -7.67
N ALA A 53 0.85 5.83 -6.94
CA ALA A 53 2.17 5.43 -6.46
C ALA A 53 2.00 4.65 -5.15
N TRP A 54 2.59 3.45 -5.07
CA TRP A 54 2.36 2.54 -3.97
C TRP A 54 3.59 2.38 -3.08
N ARG A 55 3.37 2.36 -1.77
CA ARG A 55 4.39 2.06 -0.76
C ARG A 55 3.84 1.22 0.37
N TYR A 56 4.73 0.60 1.15
CA TYR A 56 4.33 0.02 2.43
C TYR A 56 4.05 1.12 3.45
N ALA A 57 3.07 0.87 4.31
CA ALA A 57 2.77 1.74 5.44
C ALA A 57 3.88 1.66 6.50
N THR A 58 4.22 2.80 7.05
CA THR A 58 5.15 2.93 8.18
C THR A 58 4.56 2.31 9.45
N ASN A 59 5.39 2.13 10.49
CA ASN A 59 4.89 1.61 11.78
C ASN A 59 3.81 2.52 12.36
N THR A 60 4.01 3.84 12.31
CA THR A 60 3.07 4.85 12.81
C THR A 60 1.72 4.80 12.09
N GLU A 61 1.72 4.65 10.76
CA GLU A 61 0.48 4.52 9.98
C GLU A 61 -0.26 3.22 10.28
N ARG A 62 0.46 2.16 10.64
CA ARG A 62 -0.14 0.87 11.04
C ARG A 62 -0.80 0.97 12.41
N GLU A 63 -0.16 1.62 13.38
CA GLU A 63 -0.70 1.81 14.72
C GLU A 63 -1.99 2.65 14.71
N ASN A 64 -2.07 3.67 13.84
CA ASN A 64 -3.29 4.47 13.65
C ASN A 64 -4.47 3.68 13.07
N LEU A 65 -4.23 2.57 12.38
CA LEU A 65 -5.28 1.73 11.80
C LEU A 65 -5.87 0.73 12.81
N GLU A 66 -5.15 0.41 13.90
CA GLU A 66 -5.61 -0.53 14.92
C GLU A 66 -6.50 0.13 16.00
N GLN A 67 -6.69 1.45 15.93
CA GLN A 67 -7.43 2.26 16.91
C GLN A 67 -8.86 2.63 16.45
N HIS A 68 -9.32 2.14 15.29
CA HIS A 68 -10.64 2.43 14.72
C HIS A 68 -11.36 1.16 14.27
#